data_AF-A0A2M7AQ62-F1
#
_entry.id   AF-A0A2M7AQ62-F1
#
_cell.length_a   1.000
_cell.length_b   1.000
_cell.length_c   1.000
_cell.angle_alpha   90.00
_cell.angle_beta   90.00
_cell.angle_gamma   90.00
#
_symmetry.space_group_name_H-M   'P 1'
#
loop_
_entity.id
_entity.type
_entity.pdbx_description
1 polymer ?
#
loop_
_entity_poly.entity_id
_entity_poly.type
_entity_poly.pdbx_seq_one_letter_code
_entity_poly.pdbx_strand_id
1 'polypeptide(L)'
;MKKVIKTIILLLVLCLFVFGFYLYKLHSLALIGNKIFEQRCLNVNPHLISYKNSFLKFADYLNNPKNYSSEEVKSYWDSYISEMRAYVPEEDKWLEDDKKYINRWDFKLIEPWYIKEASVYQLEMYKGYRDEAFYMLELYDNKTPGEEFSTKFSEAKDRRSKYVGLYEDVFDKAAPLRDWRKIFGMVPVPAGCTDENTIIPDTSGSINWGTPTPTPAIKNPEIIS
;
A
#
# COMPACT_ATOMS: atom_id res chain seq x y z
N MET A 1 -33.16 -47.07 7.81
CA MET A 1 -33.42 -46.05 6.77
C MET A 1 -33.85 -44.69 7.33
N LYS A 2 -34.99 -44.54 8.04
CA LYS A 2 -35.45 -43.21 8.54
C LYS A 2 -34.42 -42.43 9.39
N LYS A 3 -33.71 -43.09 10.30
CA LYS A 3 -32.65 -42.45 11.13
C LYS A 3 -31.47 -41.96 10.28
N VAL A 4 -31.04 -42.76 9.30
CA VAL A 4 -29.94 -42.44 8.37
C VAL A 4 -30.30 -41.21 7.52
N ILE A 5 -31.52 -41.16 6.98
CA ILE A 5 -32.02 -40.01 6.20
C ILE A 5 -32.04 -38.74 7.06
N LYS A 6 -32.52 -38.82 8.32
CA LYS A 6 -32.50 -37.67 9.25
C LYS A 6 -31.07 -37.17 9.52
N THR A 7 -30.11 -38.08 9.70
CA THR A 7 -28.70 -37.70 9.91
C THR A 7 -28.11 -37.03 8.66
N ILE A 8 -28.39 -37.55 7.46
CA ILE A 8 -27.94 -36.93 6.20
C ILE A 8 -28.52 -35.52 6.05
N ILE A 9 -29.81 -35.34 6.30
CA ILE A 9 -30.46 -34.02 6.24
C ILE A 9 -29.82 -33.07 7.26
N LEU A 10 -29.57 -33.52 8.50
CA LEU A 10 -28.92 -32.71 9.52
C LEU A 10 -27.50 -32.28 9.10
N LEU A 11 -26.71 -33.19 8.53
CA LEU A 11 -25.37 -32.89 8.03
C LEU A 11 -25.42 -31.89 6.86
N LEU A 12 -26.39 -32.04 5.94
CA LEU A 12 -26.58 -31.10 4.83
C LEU A 12 -26.92 -29.70 5.34
N VAL A 13 -27.84 -29.59 6.30
CA VAL A 13 -28.20 -28.30 6.91
C VAL A 13 -26.99 -27.68 7.61
N LEU A 14 -26.21 -28.47 8.35
CA LEU A 14 -25.00 -27.99 9.01
C LEU A 14 -23.95 -27.51 8.00
N CYS A 15 -23.71 -28.27 6.93
CA CYS A 15 -22.79 -27.88 5.86
C CYS A 15 -23.22 -26.57 5.20
N LEU A 16 -24.52 -26.41 4.89
CA LEU A 16 -25.04 -25.17 4.32
C LEU A 16 -24.88 -23.98 5.27
N PHE A 17 -25.11 -24.18 6.57
CA PHE A 17 -24.94 -23.14 7.57
C PHE A 17 -23.47 -22.72 7.72
N VAL A 18 -22.55 -23.68 7.81
CA VAL A 18 -21.10 -23.42 7.91
C VAL A 18 -20.59 -22.72 6.65
N PHE A 19 -21.02 -23.16 5.46
CA PHE A 19 -20.66 -22.53 4.20
C PHE A 19 -21.22 -21.11 4.08
N GLY A 20 -22.49 -20.91 4.44
CA GLY A 20 -23.11 -19.57 4.47
C GLY A 20 -22.39 -18.62 5.44
N PHE A 21 -22.03 -19.10 6.62
CA PHE A 21 -21.23 -18.33 7.59
C PHE A 21 -19.84 -17.98 7.04
N TYR A 22 -19.18 -18.93 6.36
CA TYR A 22 -17.90 -18.70 5.69
C TYR A 22 -18.00 -17.60 4.63
N LEU A 23 -19.01 -17.65 3.76
CA LEU A 23 -19.25 -16.62 2.74
C LEU A 23 -19.53 -15.25 3.34
N TYR A 24 -20.40 -15.20 4.36
CA TYR A 24 -20.70 -13.96 5.08
C TYR A 24 -19.43 -13.33 5.65
N LYS A 25 -18.57 -14.14 6.27
CA LYS A 25 -17.32 -13.66 6.85
C LYS A 25 -16.31 -13.21 5.80
N LEU A 26 -16.16 -13.95 4.70
CA LEU A 26 -15.30 -13.56 3.59
C LEU A 26 -15.73 -12.20 3.00
N HIS A 27 -17.03 -12.01 2.76
CA HIS A 27 -17.55 -10.74 2.26
C HIS A 27 -17.42 -9.61 3.30
N SER A 28 -17.66 -9.91 4.58
CA SER A 28 -17.45 -8.94 5.65
C SER A 28 -16.00 -8.47 5.77
N LEU A 29 -15.02 -9.36 5.55
CA LEU A 29 -13.61 -9.00 5.51
C LEU A 29 -13.34 -8.08 4.32
N ALA A 30 -13.83 -8.44 3.13
CA ALA A 30 -13.69 -7.60 1.93
C ALA A 30 -14.25 -6.18 2.14
N LEU A 31 -15.43 -6.04 2.76
CA LEU A 31 -16.01 -4.73 3.07
C LEU A 31 -15.16 -3.92 4.07
N ILE A 32 -14.60 -4.57 5.10
CA ILE A 32 -13.72 -3.90 6.07
C ILE A 32 -12.42 -3.47 5.39
N GLY A 33 -11.81 -4.36 4.59
CA GLY A 33 -10.63 -4.05 3.79
C GLY A 33 -10.89 -2.89 2.83
N ASN A 34 -12.05 -2.84 2.17
CA ASN A 34 -12.43 -1.73 1.28
C ASN A 34 -12.50 -0.40 2.02
N LYS A 35 -13.02 -0.40 3.25
CA LYS A 35 -13.08 0.81 4.07
C LYS A 35 -11.68 1.28 4.48
N ILE A 36 -10.77 0.37 4.80
CA ILE A 36 -9.37 0.69 5.11
C ILE A 36 -8.67 1.25 3.86
N PHE A 37 -8.95 0.69 2.69
CA PHE A 37 -8.46 1.20 1.42
C PHE A 37 -9.02 2.60 1.11
N GLU A 38 -10.31 2.83 1.32
CA GLU A 38 -10.96 4.14 1.17
C GLU A 38 -10.27 5.20 2.04
N GLN A 39 -10.01 4.90 3.31
CA GLN A 39 -9.28 5.82 4.20
C GLN A 39 -7.89 6.15 3.66
N ARG A 40 -7.15 5.15 3.15
CA ARG A 40 -5.85 5.39 2.53
C ARG A 40 -5.97 6.34 1.35
N CYS A 41 -6.87 5.99 0.44
CA CYS A 41 -7.07 6.66 -0.81
C CYS A 41 -7.49 8.12 -0.65
N LEU A 42 -8.35 8.42 0.33
CA LEU A 42 -8.89 9.76 0.53
C LEU A 42 -8.02 10.63 1.46
N ASN A 43 -7.29 10.03 2.41
CA ASN A 43 -6.60 10.78 3.46
C ASN A 43 -5.08 10.63 3.44
N VAL A 44 -4.55 9.50 2.99
CA VAL A 44 -3.10 9.22 3.02
C VAL A 44 -2.45 9.48 1.66
N ASN A 45 -3.03 8.92 0.60
CA ASN A 45 -2.49 8.99 -0.74
C ASN A 45 -2.36 10.43 -1.28
N PRO A 46 -3.30 11.36 -1.05
CA PRO A 46 -3.14 12.73 -1.56
C PRO A 46 -1.86 13.40 -1.07
N HIS A 47 -1.54 13.26 0.22
CA HIS A 47 -0.29 13.79 0.80
C HIS A 47 0.94 13.06 0.26
N LEU A 48 0.88 11.72 0.20
CA LEU A 48 1.96 10.89 -0.37
C LEU A 48 2.31 11.28 -1.81
N ILE A 49 1.29 11.44 -2.64
CA ILE A 49 1.41 11.80 -4.05
C ILE A 49 1.91 13.24 -4.18
N SER A 50 1.37 14.17 -3.38
CA SER A 50 1.75 15.58 -3.39
C SER A 50 3.23 15.79 -3.06
N TYR A 51 3.74 15.18 -1.98
CA TYR A 51 5.16 15.33 -1.64
C TYR A 51 6.07 14.63 -2.67
N LYS A 52 5.68 13.46 -3.18
CA LYS A 52 6.48 12.78 -4.23
C LYS A 52 6.53 13.59 -5.53
N ASN A 53 5.43 14.20 -5.95
CA ASN A 53 5.42 15.11 -7.09
C ASN A 53 6.29 16.35 -6.85
N SER A 54 6.27 16.90 -5.63
CA SER A 54 7.14 18.01 -5.24
C SER A 54 8.63 17.60 -5.33
N PHE A 55 8.97 16.39 -4.91
CA PHE A 55 10.31 15.82 -5.07
C PHE A 55 10.69 15.66 -6.56
N LEU A 56 9.79 15.17 -7.41
CA LEU A 56 10.04 15.04 -8.84
C LEU A 56 10.30 16.39 -9.51
N LYS A 57 9.56 17.45 -9.12
CA LYS A 57 9.83 18.82 -9.59
C LYS A 57 11.19 19.33 -9.12
N PHE A 58 11.57 19.03 -7.88
CA PHE A 58 12.90 19.36 -7.37
C PHE A 58 14.01 18.61 -8.12
N ALA A 59 13.81 17.32 -8.41
CA ALA A 59 14.72 16.52 -9.20
C ALA A 59 14.87 17.06 -10.63
N ASP A 60 13.77 17.47 -11.26
CA ASP A 60 13.83 18.10 -12.58
C ASP A 60 14.56 19.43 -12.55
N TYR A 61 14.36 20.26 -11.52
CA TYR A 61 15.15 21.47 -11.30
C TYR A 61 16.66 21.19 -11.22
N LEU A 62 17.08 20.16 -10.49
CA LEU A 62 18.51 19.80 -10.41
C LEU A 62 19.11 19.43 -11.78
N ASN A 63 18.30 18.80 -12.64
CA ASN A 63 18.73 18.43 -14.00
C ASN A 63 18.63 19.62 -14.98
N ASN A 64 17.69 20.53 -14.76
CA ASN A 64 17.32 21.61 -15.68
C ASN A 64 17.18 22.98 -14.96
N PRO A 65 18.22 23.49 -14.28
CA PRO A 65 18.08 24.61 -13.34
C PRO A 65 17.68 25.94 -14.00
N LYS A 66 17.88 26.09 -15.31
CA LYS A 66 17.52 27.30 -16.07
C LYS A 66 16.02 27.44 -16.33
N ASN A 67 15.25 26.36 -16.14
CA ASN A 67 13.82 26.33 -16.44
C ASN A 67 12.94 26.83 -15.28
N TYR A 68 13.54 27.14 -14.13
CA TYR A 68 12.81 27.41 -12.90
C TYR A 68 13.30 28.69 -12.22
N SER A 69 12.35 29.47 -11.70
CA SER A 69 12.61 30.60 -10.82
C SER A 69 12.92 30.14 -9.39
N SER A 70 13.63 30.98 -8.63
CA SER A 70 13.88 30.70 -7.21
C SER A 70 12.61 30.60 -6.37
N GLU A 71 11.54 31.31 -6.76
CA GLU A 71 10.23 31.25 -6.10
C GLU A 71 9.55 29.90 -6.32
N GLU A 72 9.62 29.34 -7.53
CA GLU A 72 9.10 28.01 -7.83
C GLU A 72 9.85 26.93 -7.05
N VAL A 73 11.18 26.99 -7.01
CA VAL A 73 12.00 26.01 -6.26
C VAL A 73 11.66 26.05 -4.76
N LYS A 74 11.51 27.25 -4.20
CA LYS A 74 11.09 27.41 -2.80
C LYS A 74 9.70 26.80 -2.56
N SER A 75 8.75 27.05 -3.46
CA SER A 75 7.40 26.50 -3.38
C SER A 75 7.38 24.97 -3.42
N TYR A 76 8.21 24.35 -4.26
CA TYR A 76 8.34 22.88 -4.31
C TYR A 76 8.89 22.32 -3.00
N TRP A 77 9.89 22.98 -2.43
CA TRP A 77 10.48 22.57 -1.16
C TRP A 77 9.51 22.74 0.01
N ASP A 78 8.82 23.87 0.10
CA ASP A 78 7.82 24.13 1.15
C ASP A 78 6.66 23.12 1.06
N SER A 79 6.23 22.78 -0.16
CA SER A 79 5.22 21.74 -0.42
C SER A 79 5.74 20.35 -0.03
N TYR A 80 6.97 20.00 -0.42
CA TYR A 80 7.60 18.73 -0.06
C TYR A 80 7.60 18.47 1.46
N ILE A 81 8.03 19.47 2.24
CA ILE A 81 8.08 19.35 3.71
C ILE A 81 6.67 19.33 4.32
N SER A 82 5.80 20.26 3.94
CA SER A 82 4.46 20.36 4.54
C SER A 82 3.60 19.12 4.27
N GLU A 83 3.68 18.56 3.08
CA GLU A 83 2.95 17.35 2.69
C GLU A 83 3.51 16.10 3.36
N MET A 84 4.83 16.00 3.57
CA MET A 84 5.40 14.93 4.40
C MET A 84 4.90 15.01 5.85
N ARG A 85 4.78 16.22 6.43
CA ARG A 85 4.23 16.39 7.78
C ARG A 85 2.77 16.01 7.90
N ALA A 86 1.98 16.21 6.84
CA ALA A 86 0.59 15.76 6.80
C ALA A 86 0.50 14.24 6.57
N TYR A 87 1.37 13.70 5.72
CA TYR A 87 1.43 12.29 5.37
C TYR A 87 1.75 11.37 6.57
N VAL A 88 2.82 11.66 7.32
CA VAL A 88 3.33 10.75 8.36
C VAL A 88 2.27 10.38 9.42
N PRO A 89 1.53 11.35 10.01
CA PRO A 89 0.48 11.03 10.98
C PRO A 89 -0.70 10.24 10.41
N GLU A 90 -1.09 10.52 9.16
CA GLU A 90 -2.19 9.79 8.50
C GLU A 90 -1.79 8.37 8.13
N GLU A 91 -0.55 8.18 7.66
CA GLU A 91 0.02 6.85 7.41
C GLU A 91 0.16 6.05 8.71
N ASP A 92 0.56 6.66 9.83
CA ASP A 92 0.63 5.96 11.12
C ASP A 92 -0.74 5.43 11.58
N LYS A 93 -1.80 6.24 11.46
CA LYS A 93 -3.18 5.81 11.76
C LYS A 93 -3.59 4.65 10.85
N TRP A 94 -3.33 4.80 9.55
CA TRP A 94 -3.69 3.78 8.57
C TRP A 94 -2.96 2.45 8.79
N LEU A 95 -1.65 2.50 9.08
CA LEU A 95 -0.83 1.33 9.41
C LEU A 95 -1.34 0.62 10.68
N GLU A 96 -1.84 1.38 11.67
CA GLU A 96 -2.44 0.80 12.86
C GLU A 96 -3.74 0.03 12.53
N ASP A 97 -4.60 0.63 11.71
CA ASP A 97 -5.86 0.01 11.28
C ASP A 97 -5.63 -1.22 10.39
N ASP A 98 -4.70 -1.15 9.43
CA ASP A 98 -4.31 -2.28 8.59
C ASP A 98 -3.71 -3.42 9.45
N LYS A 99 -2.82 -3.08 10.39
CA LYS A 99 -2.27 -4.06 11.35
C LYS A 99 -3.36 -4.72 12.19
N LYS A 100 -4.34 -3.96 12.69
CA LYS A 100 -5.48 -4.53 13.44
C LYS A 100 -6.29 -5.47 12.55
N TYR A 101 -6.55 -5.08 11.31
CA TYR A 101 -7.30 -5.86 10.33
C TYR A 101 -6.66 -7.22 10.02
N ILE A 102 -5.38 -7.24 9.64
CA ILE A 102 -4.68 -8.50 9.31
C ILE A 102 -4.49 -9.41 10.52
N ASN A 103 -4.56 -8.85 11.74
CA ASN A 103 -4.41 -9.62 12.97
C ASN A 103 -5.69 -10.28 13.46
N ARG A 104 -6.84 -9.96 12.88
CA ARG A 104 -8.12 -10.55 13.24
C ARG A 104 -8.10 -12.06 13.05
N TRP A 105 -8.80 -12.78 13.92
CA TRP A 105 -8.89 -14.24 13.85
C TRP A 105 -9.58 -14.70 12.56
N ASP A 106 -10.63 -13.98 12.12
CA ASP A 106 -11.39 -14.34 10.93
C ASP A 106 -10.57 -14.10 9.66
N PHE A 107 -9.80 -13.02 9.60
CA PHE A 107 -8.81 -12.80 8.53
C PHE A 107 -7.83 -13.98 8.43
N LYS A 108 -7.19 -14.34 9.56
CA LYS A 108 -6.20 -15.43 9.61
C LYS A 108 -6.78 -16.78 9.19
N LEU A 109 -8.04 -17.05 9.56
CA LEU A 109 -8.69 -18.32 9.30
C LEU A 109 -9.27 -18.43 7.87
N ILE A 110 -9.87 -17.34 7.36
CA ILE A 110 -10.81 -17.40 6.22
C ILE A 110 -10.17 -16.97 4.91
N GLU A 111 -9.31 -15.94 4.95
CA GLU A 111 -8.66 -15.44 3.74
C GLU A 111 -7.79 -16.52 3.09
N PRO A 112 -7.59 -16.47 1.76
CA PRO A 112 -6.61 -17.31 1.10
C PRO A 112 -5.19 -16.90 1.53
N TRP A 113 -4.24 -17.83 1.38
CA TRP A 113 -2.85 -17.62 1.77
C TRP A 113 -2.23 -16.39 1.11
N TYR A 114 -2.53 -16.15 -0.17
CA TYR A 114 -1.94 -15.04 -0.93
C TYR A 114 -2.43 -13.68 -0.43
N ILE A 115 -3.70 -13.54 -0.01
CA ILE A 115 -4.17 -12.29 0.60
C ILE A 115 -3.48 -12.06 1.94
N LYS A 116 -3.31 -13.12 2.76
CA LYS A 116 -2.59 -13.00 4.04
C LYS A 116 -1.14 -12.54 3.86
N GLU A 117 -0.42 -13.14 2.91
CA GLU A 117 0.96 -12.76 2.61
C GLU A 117 1.04 -11.35 2.03
N ALA A 118 0.20 -11.04 1.04
CA ALA A 118 0.15 -9.71 0.44
C ALA A 118 -0.13 -8.63 1.49
N SER A 119 -1.08 -8.82 2.41
CA SER A 119 -1.36 -7.81 3.43
C SER A 119 -0.22 -7.61 4.44
N VAL A 120 0.56 -8.65 4.74
CA VAL A 120 1.78 -8.51 5.57
C VAL A 120 2.85 -7.72 4.81
N TYR A 121 3.05 -8.02 3.53
CA TYR A 121 4.04 -7.31 2.71
C TYR A 121 3.63 -5.85 2.47
N GLN A 122 2.35 -5.59 2.24
CA GLN A 122 1.78 -4.25 2.15
C GLN A 122 2.08 -3.43 3.42
N LEU A 123 1.84 -4.00 4.60
CA LEU A 123 2.11 -3.33 5.87
C LEU A 123 3.59 -2.94 6.01
N GLU A 124 4.52 -3.84 5.71
CA GLU A 124 5.96 -3.56 5.81
C GLU A 124 6.46 -2.60 4.73
N MET A 125 5.90 -2.67 3.52
CA MET A 125 6.17 -1.72 2.44
C MET A 125 5.79 -0.31 2.86
N TYR A 126 4.58 -0.11 3.39
CA TYR A 126 4.11 1.22 3.78
C TYR A 126 4.76 1.75 5.05
N LYS A 127 5.20 0.88 5.97
CA LYS A 127 6.13 1.30 7.04
C LYS A 127 7.42 1.87 6.47
N GLY A 128 7.98 1.27 5.42
CA GLY A 128 9.16 1.80 4.73
C GLY A 128 8.92 3.19 4.17
N TYR A 129 7.80 3.40 3.47
CA TYR A 129 7.40 4.73 2.97
C TYR A 129 7.27 5.78 4.10
N ARG A 130 6.60 5.41 5.20
CA ARG A 130 6.45 6.27 6.38
C ARG A 130 7.79 6.64 6.98
N ASP A 131 8.64 5.64 7.25
CA ASP A 131 9.96 5.81 7.87
C ASP A 131 10.86 6.70 7.01
N GLU A 132 10.88 6.53 5.68
CA GLU A 132 11.61 7.42 4.76
C GLU A 132 11.17 8.89 4.91
N ALA A 133 9.86 9.16 4.88
CA ALA A 133 9.34 10.52 5.03
C ALA A 133 9.65 11.10 6.42
N PHE A 134 9.51 10.29 7.48
CA PHE A 134 9.81 10.69 8.85
C PHE A 134 11.28 11.08 9.02
N TYR A 135 12.22 10.26 8.55
CA TYR A 135 13.64 10.58 8.66
C TYR A 135 14.02 11.83 7.85
N MET A 136 13.39 12.07 6.70
CA MET A 136 13.58 13.32 5.95
C MET A 136 13.09 14.55 6.72
N LEU A 137 11.98 14.44 7.45
CA LEU A 137 11.50 15.50 8.34
C LEU A 137 12.46 15.72 9.51
N GLU A 138 12.98 14.66 10.13
CA GLU A 138 13.98 14.76 11.20
C GLU A 138 15.25 15.47 10.72
N LEU A 139 15.72 15.16 9.50
CA LEU A 139 16.86 15.85 8.89
C LEU A 139 16.57 17.35 8.71
N TYR A 140 15.38 17.68 8.23
CA TYR A 140 14.96 19.08 8.04
C TYR A 140 14.89 19.84 9.37
N ASP A 141 14.29 19.23 10.40
CA ASP A 141 14.08 19.86 11.70
C ASP A 141 15.37 20.03 12.49
N ASN A 142 16.26 19.03 12.45
CA ASN A 142 17.52 19.04 13.19
C ASN A 142 18.67 19.74 12.43
N LYS A 143 18.46 20.10 11.15
CA LYS A 143 19.40 20.80 10.24
C LYS A 143 20.78 20.14 10.05
N THR A 144 20.98 18.99 10.67
CA THR A 144 22.22 18.22 10.67
C THR A 144 21.81 16.76 10.61
N PRO A 145 22.30 15.98 9.63
CA PRO A 145 22.08 14.54 9.66
C PRO A 145 22.76 14.01 10.93
N GLY A 146 21.98 13.40 11.82
CA GLY A 146 22.57 12.58 12.88
C GLY A 146 23.43 11.50 12.24
N GLU A 147 24.45 11.01 12.96
CA GLU A 147 25.40 10.01 12.42
C GLU A 147 24.70 8.77 11.82
N GLU A 148 23.49 8.47 12.28
CA GLU A 148 22.69 7.31 11.84
C GLU A 148 21.67 7.61 10.71
N PHE A 149 21.51 8.86 10.28
CA PHE A 149 20.45 9.23 9.31
C PHE A 149 20.55 8.40 8.02
N SER A 150 21.73 8.36 7.39
CA SER A 150 21.94 7.65 6.12
C SER A 150 21.63 6.15 6.25
N THR A 151 22.01 5.54 7.38
CA THR A 151 21.73 4.13 7.67
C THR A 151 20.23 3.90 7.80
N LYS A 152 19.55 4.66 8.67
CA LYS A 152 18.10 4.54 8.91
C LYS A 152 17.28 4.78 7.65
N PHE A 153 17.63 5.80 6.87
CA PHE A 153 16.98 6.11 5.62
C PHE A 153 17.19 5.00 4.57
N SER A 154 18.43 4.48 4.45
CA SER A 154 18.72 3.36 3.55
C SER A 154 17.95 2.10 3.95
N GLU A 155 17.93 1.75 5.23
CA GLU A 155 17.19 0.60 5.74
C GLU A 155 15.68 0.70 5.47
N ALA A 156 15.09 1.89 5.63
CA ALA A 156 13.69 2.14 5.32
C ALA A 156 13.40 1.95 3.82
N LYS A 157 14.27 2.51 2.97
CA LYS A 157 14.18 2.37 1.50
C LYS A 157 14.36 0.94 1.03
N ASP A 158 15.31 0.21 1.60
CA ASP A 158 15.57 -1.19 1.28
C ASP A 158 14.40 -2.08 1.73
N ARG A 159 13.86 -1.82 2.92
CA ARG A 159 12.63 -2.47 3.41
C ARG A 159 11.50 -2.24 2.42
N ARG A 160 11.21 -0.98 2.07
CA ARG A 160 10.17 -0.64 1.09
C ARG A 160 10.35 -1.44 -0.19
N SER A 161 11.53 -1.34 -0.80
CA SER A 161 11.82 -1.93 -2.12
C SER A 161 11.70 -3.47 -2.09
N LYS A 162 12.20 -4.10 -1.03
CA LYS A 162 12.04 -5.54 -0.80
C LYS A 162 10.58 -5.94 -0.73
N TYR A 163 9.77 -5.22 0.05
CA TYR A 163 8.38 -5.61 0.28
C TYR A 163 7.44 -5.24 -0.88
N VAL A 164 7.79 -4.24 -1.71
CA VAL A 164 7.14 -4.03 -3.03
C VAL A 164 7.29 -5.29 -3.88
N GLY A 165 8.52 -5.77 -4.08
CA GLY A 165 8.77 -6.96 -4.90
C GLY A 165 8.09 -8.21 -4.36
N LEU A 166 8.10 -8.41 -3.04
CA LEU A 166 7.38 -9.52 -2.41
C LEU A 166 5.86 -9.42 -2.55
N TYR A 167 5.31 -8.20 -2.47
CA TYR A 167 3.88 -7.95 -2.66
C TYR A 167 3.45 -8.27 -4.10
N GLU A 168 4.19 -7.79 -5.10
CA GLU A 168 3.95 -8.06 -6.52
C GLU A 168 4.07 -9.57 -6.84
N ASP A 169 5.14 -10.21 -6.37
CA ASP A 169 5.37 -11.66 -6.53
C ASP A 169 4.21 -12.52 -6.03
N VAL A 170 3.55 -12.11 -4.93
CA VAL A 170 2.41 -12.84 -4.38
C VAL A 170 1.22 -12.77 -5.33
N PHE A 171 0.93 -11.60 -5.91
CA PHE A 171 -0.16 -11.47 -6.86
C PHE A 171 0.13 -12.16 -8.19
N ASP A 172 1.38 -12.14 -8.66
CA ASP A 172 1.79 -12.88 -9.85
C ASP A 172 1.59 -14.40 -9.67
N LYS A 173 1.94 -14.93 -8.50
CA LYS A 173 1.68 -16.34 -8.15
C LYS A 173 0.19 -16.64 -8.00
N ALA A 174 -0.60 -15.68 -7.52
CA ALA A 174 -2.03 -15.84 -7.29
C ALA A 174 -2.90 -15.61 -8.53
N ALA A 175 -2.41 -14.89 -9.53
CA ALA A 175 -3.10 -14.58 -10.78
C ALA A 175 -3.63 -15.84 -11.50
N PRO A 176 -2.83 -16.90 -11.75
CA PRO A 176 -3.31 -18.10 -12.43
C PRO A 176 -4.25 -18.97 -11.60
N LEU A 177 -4.40 -18.70 -10.28
CA LEU A 177 -5.26 -19.50 -9.42
C LEU A 177 -6.74 -19.24 -9.72
N ARG A 178 -7.47 -20.30 -10.08
CA ARG A 178 -8.94 -20.33 -10.16
C ARG A 178 -9.55 -20.39 -8.76
N ASP A 179 -9.45 -19.29 -8.03
CA ASP A 179 -10.00 -19.16 -6.69
C ASP A 179 -11.39 -18.50 -6.74
N TRP A 180 -12.43 -19.29 -6.47
CA TRP A 180 -13.82 -18.80 -6.47
C TRP A 180 -14.06 -17.70 -5.43
N ARG A 181 -13.21 -17.62 -4.38
CA ARG A 181 -13.30 -16.59 -3.34
C ARG A 181 -13.07 -15.18 -3.89
N LYS A 182 -12.37 -15.05 -5.02
CA LYS A 182 -12.20 -13.77 -5.73
C LYS A 182 -13.54 -13.11 -6.07
N ILE A 183 -14.57 -13.90 -6.36
CA ILE A 183 -15.92 -13.41 -6.69
C ILE A 183 -16.57 -12.75 -5.47
N PHE A 184 -16.43 -13.37 -4.30
CA PHE A 184 -17.06 -12.90 -3.06
C PHE A 184 -16.26 -11.81 -2.33
N GLY A 185 -14.96 -11.72 -2.65
CA GLY A 185 -14.07 -10.65 -2.20
C GLY A 185 -14.14 -9.39 -3.06
N MET A 186 -14.86 -9.41 -4.19
CA MET A 186 -14.99 -8.25 -5.06
C MET A 186 -15.87 -7.19 -4.39
N VAL A 187 -15.32 -5.99 -4.26
CA VAL A 187 -15.97 -4.81 -3.69
C VAL A 187 -15.78 -3.65 -4.67
N PRO A 188 -16.77 -2.75 -4.81
CA PRO A 188 -16.61 -1.60 -5.67
C PRO A 188 -15.52 -0.69 -5.12
N VAL A 189 -14.76 -0.08 -6.04
CA VAL A 189 -13.83 1.00 -5.70
C VAL A 189 -14.62 2.10 -4.97
N PRO A 190 -14.15 2.57 -3.80
CA PRO A 190 -14.86 3.59 -3.03
C PRO A 190 -15.12 4.87 -3.84
N ALA A 191 -16.28 5.48 -3.62
CA ALA A 191 -16.65 6.72 -4.29
C ALA A 191 -15.71 7.85 -3.83
N GLY A 192 -14.96 8.43 -4.77
CA GLY A 192 -13.95 9.47 -4.48
C GLY A 192 -12.50 8.99 -4.66
N CYS A 193 -12.28 7.69 -4.82
CA CYS A 193 -10.99 7.16 -5.26
C CYS A 193 -10.81 7.33 -6.77
N THR A 194 -10.24 8.47 -7.15
CA THR A 194 -9.83 8.74 -8.53
C THR A 194 -8.50 8.05 -8.85
N ASP A 195 -8.20 7.87 -10.13
CA ASP A 195 -6.89 7.37 -10.59
C ASP A 195 -5.74 8.24 -10.05
N GLU A 196 -5.96 9.56 -9.99
CA GLU A 196 -5.02 10.54 -9.43
C GLU A 196 -4.69 10.29 -7.96
N ASN A 197 -5.60 9.68 -7.19
CA ASN A 197 -5.42 9.36 -5.76
C ASN A 197 -4.96 7.92 -5.52
N THR A 198 -4.74 7.13 -6.58
CA THR A 198 -4.32 5.72 -6.47
C THR A 198 -2.97 5.47 -7.13
N ILE A 199 -2.57 6.29 -8.10
CA ILE A 199 -1.27 6.19 -8.76
C ILE A 199 -0.22 6.94 -7.94
N ILE A 200 0.59 6.18 -7.20
CA ILE A 200 1.71 6.71 -6.43
C ILE A 200 2.90 6.94 -7.40
N PRO A 201 3.44 8.17 -7.52
CA PRO A 201 4.58 8.43 -8.38
C PRO A 201 5.82 7.60 -7.99
N ASP A 202 6.51 7.07 -8.99
CA ASP A 202 7.85 6.54 -8.79
C ASP A 202 8.86 7.69 -8.75
N THR A 203 9.71 7.63 -7.73
CA THR A 203 10.79 8.61 -7.49
C THR A 203 12.17 7.97 -7.66
N SER A 204 12.21 6.68 -8.02
CA SER A 204 13.44 5.95 -8.28
C SER A 204 14.14 6.52 -9.52
N GLY A 205 15.45 6.74 -9.41
CA GLY A 205 16.27 7.23 -10.54
C GLY A 205 16.00 8.67 -11.00
N SER A 206 15.11 9.43 -10.36
CA SER A 206 14.80 10.82 -10.75
C SER A 206 15.96 11.79 -10.54
N ILE A 207 16.87 11.47 -9.61
CA ILE A 207 18.13 12.18 -9.41
C ILE A 207 19.27 11.21 -9.68
N ASN A 208 20.08 11.51 -10.71
CA ASN A 208 21.27 10.74 -11.02
C ASN A 208 22.45 11.25 -10.16
N TRP A 209 22.62 10.65 -8.99
CA TRP A 209 23.71 10.98 -8.07
C TRP A 209 25.10 10.47 -8.52
N GLY A 210 25.22 9.94 -9.76
CA GLY A 210 26.49 9.44 -10.31
C GLY A 210 26.73 7.93 -10.16
N THR A 211 25.70 7.14 -9.81
CA THR A 211 25.75 5.66 -9.79
C THR A 211 24.95 5.05 -10.94
N PRO A 212 25.35 3.90 -11.52
CA PRO A 212 24.72 3.34 -12.71
C PRO A 212 23.25 3.01 -12.43
N THR A 213 22.37 3.56 -13.26
CA THR A 213 20.92 3.36 -13.19
C THR A 213 20.59 1.87 -13.37
N PRO A 214 19.88 1.20 -12.43
CA PRO A 214 19.24 -0.06 -12.73
C PRO A 214 18.13 0.19 -13.75
N THR A 215 18.09 -0.63 -14.79
CA THR A 215 17.06 -0.59 -15.83
C THR A 215 15.66 -0.63 -15.20
N PRO A 216 14.75 0.29 -15.57
CA PRO A 216 13.37 0.25 -15.06
C PRO A 216 12.68 -1.04 -15.54
N ALA A 217 11.99 -1.71 -14.64
CA ALA A 217 11.09 -2.79 -14.99
C ALA A 217 9.85 -2.17 -15.66
N ILE A 218 9.76 -2.29 -16.98
CA ILE A 218 8.52 -2.03 -17.71
C ILE A 218 7.59 -3.22 -17.49
N LYS A 219 6.38 -2.97 -16.95
CA LYS A 219 5.09 -3.33 -17.58
C LYS A 219 3.91 -2.87 -16.71
N ASN A 220 3.09 -1.98 -17.28
CA ASN A 220 1.66 -1.93 -16.97
C ASN A 220 1.04 -3.30 -17.29
N PRO A 221 0.31 -3.94 -16.37
CA PRO A 221 -0.77 -4.83 -16.76
C PRO A 221 -1.98 -3.96 -17.10
N GLU A 222 -2.48 -4.10 -18.32
CA GLU A 222 -3.82 -3.67 -18.68
C GLU A 222 -4.82 -4.15 -17.63
N ILE A 223 -5.65 -3.23 -17.15
CA ILE A 223 -6.78 -3.52 -16.28
C ILE A 223 -7.73 -4.42 -17.09
N ILE A 224 -7.70 -5.72 -16.82
CA ILE A 224 -8.73 -6.64 -17.33
C ILE A 224 -9.98 -6.40 -16.49
N SER A 225 -10.91 -5.62 -17.04
CA SER A 225 -12.33 -5.57 -16.67
C SER A 225 -13.04 -6.89 -16.96
#